data_AF-A0A531M8L7-F1
#
_entry.id   AF-A0A531M8L7-F1
#
_cell.length_a   1.000
_cell.length_b   1.000
_cell.length_c   1.000
_cell.angle_alpha   90.00
_cell.angle_beta   90.00
_cell.angle_gamma   90.00
#
_symmetry.space_group_name_H-M   'P 1'
#
loop_
_entity.id
_entity.type
_entity.pdbx_description
1 polymer ?
#
loop_
_entity_poly.entity_id
_entity_poly.type
_entity_poly.pdbx_seq_one_letter_code
_entity_poly.pdbx_strand_id
1 'polypeptide(L)'
;LVAAMDERLASVDVLALPTTPVTAPTIASLAEDAELRDRIEGLLLRNTQVANQFDLCAISLPMPRTSLPMGLMLVARNGHDRRLLRIAASVEMLLGG
;
A
#
# COMPACT_ATOMS: atom_id res chain seq x y z
N LEU A 1 -0.02 2.20 21.12
CA LEU A 1 0.65 1.99 19.81
C LEU A 1 0.13 2.95 18.75
N VAL A 2 -1.19 3.07 18.54
CA VAL A 2 -1.80 4.06 17.62
C VAL A 2 -1.32 5.49 17.89
N ALA A 3 -1.45 5.99 19.13
CA ALA A 3 -1.01 7.36 19.48
C ALA A 3 0.49 7.61 19.22
N ALA A 4 1.34 6.62 19.48
CA ALA A 4 2.78 6.72 19.22
C ALA A 4 3.09 6.75 17.72
N MET A 5 2.32 6.01 16.91
CA MET A 5 2.45 6.08 15.45
C MET A 5 1.96 7.44 14.93
N ASP A 6 0.84 7.96 15.43
CA ASP A 6 0.33 9.28 15.05
C ASP A 6 1.36 10.39 15.31
N GLU A 7 1.99 10.39 16.48
CA GLU A 7 3.08 11.32 16.83
C GLU A 7 4.28 11.14 15.91
N ARG A 8 4.68 9.89 15.61
CA ARG A 8 5.82 9.61 14.72
C ARG A 8 5.58 10.14 13.30
N LEU A 9 4.33 10.08 12.83
CA LEU A 9 3.92 10.56 11.52
C LEU A 9 3.62 12.07 11.50
N ALA A 10 3.66 12.78 12.63
CA ALA A 10 3.32 14.20 12.68
C ALA A 10 4.25 15.10 11.85
N SER A 11 5.47 14.63 11.56
CA SER A 11 6.45 15.34 10.74
C SER A 11 6.33 15.06 9.23
N VAL A 12 5.45 14.14 8.82
CA VAL A 12 5.28 13.74 7.42
C VAL A 12 3.82 13.85 7.00
N ASP A 13 3.58 14.29 5.77
CA ASP A 13 2.21 14.41 5.26
C ASP A 13 1.64 13.08 4.77
N VAL A 14 2.51 12.25 4.23
CA VAL A 14 2.21 10.92 3.68
C VAL A 14 3.45 10.06 3.72
N LEU A 15 3.28 8.77 4.00
CA LEU A 15 4.26 7.73 3.72
C LEU A 15 3.95 7.10 2.36
N ALA A 16 4.97 6.91 1.54
CA ALA A 16 4.85 6.24 0.25
C ALA A 16 5.58 4.89 0.29
N LEU A 17 4.92 3.83 -0.16
CA LEU A 17 5.46 2.48 -0.20
C LEU A 17 4.78 1.65 -1.30
N PRO A 18 5.40 0.55 -1.78
CA PRO A 18 4.69 -0.40 -2.63
C PRO A 18 3.43 -0.92 -1.92
N THR A 19 2.31 -1.02 -2.62
CA THR A 19 1.08 -1.62 -2.04
C THR A 19 1.33 -3.08 -1.69
N THR A 20 1.89 -3.84 -2.63
CA THR A 20 2.38 -5.21 -2.43
C THR A 20 3.86 -5.27 -2.81
N PRO A 21 4.69 -6.04 -2.09
CA PRO A 21 6.13 -6.17 -2.38
C PRO A 21 6.43 -7.19 -3.50
N VAL A 22 5.40 -7.79 -4.09
CA VAL A 22 5.47 -8.81 -5.15
C VAL A 22 4.42 -8.52 -6.22
N THR A 23 4.69 -8.96 -7.44
CA THR A 23 3.72 -8.99 -8.55
C THR A 23 2.76 -10.17 -8.39
N ALA A 24 1.64 -10.14 -9.09
CA ALA A 24 0.65 -11.21 -9.07
C ALA A 24 1.27 -12.54 -9.56
N PRO A 25 1.28 -13.60 -8.72
CA PRO A 25 1.62 -14.95 -9.17
C PRO A 25 0.48 -15.54 -10.00
N THR A 26 0.73 -16.64 -10.71
CA THR A 26 -0.32 -17.36 -11.41
C THR A 26 -1.16 -18.18 -10.44
N ILE A 27 -2.45 -18.33 -10.70
CA ILE A 27 -3.33 -19.18 -9.89
C ILE A 27 -2.80 -20.62 -9.81
N ALA A 28 -2.30 -21.16 -10.93
CA ALA A 28 -1.71 -22.49 -10.98
C ALA A 28 -0.52 -22.65 -10.02
N SER A 29 0.41 -21.68 -10.01
CA SER A 29 1.58 -21.72 -9.12
C SER A 29 1.20 -21.77 -7.64
N LEU A 30 0.11 -21.09 -7.24
CA LEU A 30 -0.38 -21.10 -5.86
C LEU A 30 -1.21 -22.34 -5.51
N ALA A 31 -1.79 -23.00 -6.50
CA ALA A 31 -2.59 -24.21 -6.29
C ALA A 31 -1.71 -25.45 -6.06
N GLU A 32 -0.54 -25.49 -6.71
CA GLU A 32 0.37 -26.62 -6.70
C GLU A 32 1.40 -26.57 -5.56
N ASP A 33 1.66 -25.38 -4.99
CA ASP A 33 2.68 -25.16 -3.96
C ASP A 33 2.10 -24.41 -2.75
N ALA A 34 1.90 -25.14 -1.65
CA ALA A 34 1.38 -24.60 -0.40
C ALA A 34 2.37 -23.67 0.31
N GLU A 35 3.67 -23.95 0.26
CA GLU A 35 4.68 -23.10 0.90
C GLU A 35 4.81 -21.75 0.16
N LEU A 36 4.75 -21.77 -1.16
CA LEU A 36 4.68 -20.56 -1.97
C LEU A 36 3.43 -19.75 -1.64
N ARG A 37 2.27 -20.41 -1.52
CA ARG A 37 1.02 -19.73 -1.19
C ARG A 37 1.08 -19.02 0.16
N ASP A 38 1.52 -19.70 1.21
CA ASP A 38 1.63 -19.13 2.56
C ASP A 38 2.61 -17.95 2.58
N ARG A 39 3.73 -18.08 1.86
CA ARG A 39 4.70 -17.00 1.69
C ARG A 39 4.11 -15.79 0.97
N ILE A 40 3.37 -16.00 -0.12
CA ILE A 40 2.74 -14.92 -0.89
C ILE A 40 1.66 -14.22 -0.05
N GLU A 41 0.82 -14.96 0.68
CA GLU A 41 -0.22 -14.37 1.53
C GLU A 41 0.38 -13.40 2.56
N GLY A 42 1.46 -13.82 3.25
CA GLY A 42 2.18 -12.94 4.17
C GLY A 42 2.77 -11.70 3.49
N LEU A 43 3.27 -11.84 2.26
CA LEU A 43 3.81 -10.71 1.49
C LEU A 43 2.72 -9.73 1.05
N LEU A 44 1.53 -10.21 0.65
CA LEU A 44 0.41 -9.36 0.23
C LEU A 44 -0.08 -8.45 1.36
N LEU A 45 -0.01 -8.91 2.61
CA LEU A 45 -0.46 -8.15 3.77
C LEU A 45 0.65 -7.32 4.43
N ARG A 46 1.92 -7.63 4.19
CA ARG A 46 3.09 -7.03 4.85
C ARG A 46 3.00 -5.51 5.03
N ASN A 47 2.58 -4.80 3.99
CA ASN A 47 2.52 -3.34 3.99
C ASN A 47 1.13 -2.81 4.35
N THR A 48 0.09 -3.38 3.76
CA THR A 48 -1.30 -2.92 3.92
C THR A 48 -1.82 -3.10 5.36
N GLN A 49 -1.37 -4.16 6.05
CA GLN A 49 -1.76 -4.41 7.43
C GLN A 49 -1.31 -3.31 8.40
N VAL A 50 -0.23 -2.58 8.08
CA VAL A 50 0.31 -1.51 8.95
C VAL A 50 -0.73 -0.39 9.10
N ALA A 51 -1.37 0.01 8.00
CA ALA A 51 -2.41 1.04 8.06
C ALA A 51 -3.59 0.61 8.94
N ASN A 52 -4.03 -0.65 8.79
CA ASN A 52 -5.12 -1.21 9.58
C ASN A 52 -4.79 -1.29 11.08
N GLN A 53 -3.57 -1.72 11.43
CA GLN A 53 -3.16 -1.91 12.83
C GLN A 53 -2.96 -0.60 13.60
N PHE A 54 -2.56 0.47 12.89
CA PHE A 54 -2.28 1.77 13.49
C PHE A 54 -3.39 2.81 13.26
N ASP A 55 -4.56 2.40 12.78
CA ASP A 55 -5.72 3.27 12.55
C ASP A 55 -5.42 4.44 11.58
N LEU A 56 -4.66 4.15 10.52
CA LEU A 56 -4.25 5.11 9.50
C LEU A 56 -5.18 5.05 8.28
N CYS A 57 -5.22 6.12 7.49
CA CYS A 57 -5.87 6.07 6.17
C CYS A 57 -4.85 5.78 5.07
N ALA A 58 -5.22 4.99 4.06
CA ALA A 58 -4.33 4.60 2.97
C ALA A 58 -5.07 4.52 1.63
N ILE A 59 -4.36 4.80 0.54
CA ILE A 59 -4.84 4.65 -0.84
C ILE A 59 -3.76 4.03 -1.71
N SER A 60 -4.15 3.12 -2.61
CA SER A 60 -3.26 2.54 -3.62
C SER A 60 -3.54 3.16 -4.98
N LEU A 61 -2.52 3.76 -5.59
CA LEU A 61 -2.56 4.31 -6.94
C LEU A 61 -1.97 3.33 -7.94
N PRO A 62 -2.52 3.21 -9.16
CA PRO A 62 -1.93 2.39 -10.20
C PRO A 62 -0.61 3.00 -10.68
N MET A 63 0.43 2.18 -10.84
CA MET A 63 1.66 2.56 -11.52
C MET A 63 1.64 1.99 -12.95
N PRO A 64 1.30 2.79 -13.96
CA PRO A 64 1.32 2.33 -15.35
C PRO A 64 2.76 2.10 -15.83
N ARG A 65 2.91 1.39 -16.95
CA ARG A 65 4.21 1.11 -17.62
C ARG A 65 5.14 0.13 -16.89
N THR A 66 4.57 -0.70 -16.03
CA THR A 66 5.23 -1.86 -15.42
C THR A 66 4.90 -3.12 -16.23
N SER A 67 5.71 -4.20 -16.12
CA SER A 67 5.44 -5.46 -16.84
C SER A 67 4.14 -6.14 -16.40
N LEU A 68 3.78 -5.99 -15.14
CA LEU A 68 2.50 -6.37 -14.54
C LEU A 68 2.00 -5.20 -13.67
N PRO A 69 0.69 -4.98 -13.48
CA PRO A 69 0.17 -3.90 -12.66
C PRO A 69 0.80 -3.86 -11.28
N MET A 70 1.30 -2.69 -10.87
CA MET A 70 1.84 -2.45 -9.53
C MET A 70 1.12 -1.27 -8.87
N GLY A 71 1.09 -1.25 -7.54
CA GLY A 71 0.45 -0.19 -6.76
C GLY A 71 1.46 0.64 -5.97
N LEU A 72 1.29 1.96 -5.99
CA LEU A 72 1.92 2.89 -5.05
C LEU A 72 0.92 3.20 -3.94
N MET A 73 1.19 2.72 -2.72
CA MET A 73 0.38 3.02 -1.56
C MET A 73 0.87 4.30 -0.89
N LEU A 74 -0.07 5.23 -0.66
CA LEU A 74 0.12 6.42 0.15
C LEU A 74 -0.66 6.25 1.45
N VAL A 75 -0.01 6.50 2.59
CA VAL A 75 -0.58 6.35 3.93
C VAL A 75 -0.50 7.68 4.68
N ALA A 76 -1.59 8.10 5.31
CA ALA A 76 -1.65 9.29 6.16
C ALA A 76 -2.29 8.98 7.51
N ARG A 77 -2.19 9.92 8.43
CA ARG A 77 -2.75 9.81 9.79
C ARG A 77 -4.27 9.67 9.79
N ASN A 78 -4.82 9.15 10.88
CA ASN A 78 -6.26 9.04 11.07
C ASN A 78 -6.98 10.38 10.79
N GLY A 79 -8.12 10.35 10.11
CA GLY A 79 -8.93 11.53 9.81
C GLY A 79 -8.36 12.46 8.71
N HIS A 80 -7.25 12.09 8.07
CA HIS A 80 -6.64 12.88 6.99
C HIS A 80 -7.10 12.49 5.58
N ASP A 81 -8.15 11.68 5.41
CA ASP A 81 -8.60 11.09 4.14
C ASP A 81 -8.74 12.12 3.00
N ARG A 82 -9.41 13.26 3.27
CA ARG A 82 -9.57 14.33 2.27
C ARG A 82 -8.24 14.94 1.85
N ARG A 83 -7.28 15.03 2.77
CA ARG A 83 -5.93 15.53 2.47
C ARG A 83 -5.16 14.48 1.66
N LEU A 84 -5.23 13.22 2.08
CA LEU A 84 -4.62 12.09 1.39
C LEU A 84 -5.11 11.99 -0.06
N LEU A 85 -6.42 12.04 -0.29
CA LEU A 85 -7.00 11.96 -1.64
C LEU A 85 -6.59 13.12 -2.55
N ARG A 86 -6.45 14.34 -2.02
CA ARG A 86 -5.93 15.48 -2.81
C ARG A 86 -4.48 15.28 -3.25
N ILE A 87 -3.65 14.75 -2.34
CA ILE A 87 -2.26 14.41 -2.66
C ILE A 87 -2.24 13.27 -3.67
N ALA A 88 -3.04 12.23 -3.46
CA ALA A 88 -3.12 11.07 -4.32
C ALA A 88 -3.53 11.43 -5.75
N ALA A 89 -4.53 12.30 -5.94
CA ALA A 89 -4.91 12.81 -7.25
C ALA A 89 -3.75 13.56 -7.95
N SER A 90 -2.95 14.30 -7.19
CA SER A 90 -1.77 14.99 -7.74
C SER A 90 -0.67 14.02 -8.15
N VAL A 91 -0.46 12.96 -7.35
CA VAL A 91 0.51 11.90 -7.66
C VAL A 91 0.07 11.06 -8.86
N GLU A 92 -1.21 10.72 -8.96
CA GLU A 92 -1.77 9.94 -10.08
C GLU A 92 -1.52 10.62 -11.43
N MET A 93 -1.72 11.94 -11.53
CA MET A 93 -1.39 12.70 -12.73
C MET A 93 0.09 12.59 -13.13
N LEU A 94 1.01 12.50 -12.16
CA LEU A 94 2.45 12.35 -12.43
C LEU A 94 2.82 10.93 -12.85
N LEU A 95 2.08 9.92 -12.39
CA LEU A 95 2.31 8.52 -12.77
C LEU A 95 1.86 8.25 -14.21
N GLY A 96 0.98 9.09 -14.75
CA GLY A 96 0.46 9.00 -16.11
C GLY A 96 -1.01 8.58 -16.16
N GLY A 97 -1.80 9.07 -15.20
CA GLY A 97 -3.26 9.15 -15.33
C GLY A 97 -3.69 10.01 -16.51
#